data_AF-A0A978T5V0-F1
#
_entry.id   AF-A0A978T5V0-F1
#
_cell.length_a   1.000
_cell.length_b   1.000
_cell.length_c   1.000
_cell.angle_alpha   90.00
_cell.angle_beta   90.00
_cell.angle_gamma   90.00
#
_symmetry.space_group_name_H-M   'P 1'
#
loop_
_entity.id
_entity.type
_entity.pdbx_description
1 polymer ?
#
loop_
_entity_poly.entity_id
_entity_poly.type
_entity_poly.pdbx_seq_one_letter_code
_entity_poly.pdbx_strand_id
1 'polypeptide(L)'
;MKQNNNSPISLFIKGYLPVSRERGFSSVLALALGTIIIGGAFLAIARASQSRTNAVAQQQTNQALAAAEAGVARVQNLLLQEPRLAILELSRWREVASATDASQRLTELTGINSSGSSSTCSTSSGSSSSSQDIKNRLTQIAGIITQGTSTDPTDWVQLGDNSSYRIIGYDGNGNLTVQGRLNNNNAIARIAVRFNVNQTTTTSSSSDAVPVVWLGSHEGNDIGNNDLMGKVRVTVPNSSTSVTSITLGVGRNGTISGGIETTTQCMPPTPPLPPSGSYYSLSSVAAGTTFPRSGDQPDSNGYYHYLVPSLTFNGNGNLTISAGRKVVFYLQGNLDIGGNFDIIAQNGARLEIYGNTNSRYGCPPGATGNCNTTEIKTSGGASIRGNVFIHAPEARAGINGGGNTNPNFQGAIWVKNWGFSNSNVGQLTANGTFNDYLGSRMALGNTRITIRPAHGWKREAVSQNP
;
A
#
# COMPACT_ATOMS: atom_id res chain seq x y z
N MET A 1 45.61 -15.48 71.05
CA MET A 1 45.68 -15.90 72.47
C MET A 1 44.25 -16.12 72.96
N LYS A 2 43.96 -17.35 73.44
CA LYS A 2 42.83 -17.78 74.31
C LYS A 2 41.40 -17.61 73.76
N GLN A 3 40.42 -18.49 73.94
CA GLN A 3 40.23 -19.86 74.47
C GLN A 3 38.72 -20.11 74.19
N ASN A 4 38.33 -21.15 73.45
CA ASN A 4 37.69 -22.38 73.93
C ASN A 4 36.66 -22.26 75.08
N ASN A 5 35.44 -22.76 74.84
CA ASN A 5 34.53 -23.57 75.70
C ASN A 5 33.05 -23.23 75.42
N ASN A 6 32.25 -24.14 74.84
CA ASN A 6 31.63 -25.37 75.38
C ASN A 6 30.23 -25.14 76.01
N SER A 7 29.24 -25.76 75.35
CA SER A 7 27.94 -26.37 75.75
C SER A 7 27.76 -26.70 77.26
N PRO A 8 26.56 -27.00 77.82
CA PRO A 8 25.46 -27.78 77.20
C PRO A 8 24.00 -27.52 77.69
N ILE A 9 23.01 -28.11 77.00
CA ILE A 9 21.74 -28.52 77.64
C ILE A 9 21.63 -30.03 77.55
N SER A 10 21.80 -30.65 78.71
CA SER A 10 21.57 -32.06 78.99
C SER A 10 20.07 -32.33 79.18
N LEU A 11 19.55 -33.39 78.57
CA LEU A 11 18.40 -34.10 79.14
C LEU A 11 18.80 -35.56 79.38
N PHE A 12 19.00 -35.86 80.66
CA PHE A 12 19.19 -37.19 81.21
C PHE A 12 17.83 -37.90 81.27
N ILE A 13 17.69 -39.07 80.64
CA ILE A 13 16.88 -40.17 81.18
C ILE A 13 17.67 -41.47 80.98
N LYS A 14 18.34 -41.90 82.04
CA LYS A 14 18.79 -43.29 82.25
C LYS A 14 17.67 -43.99 83.02
N GLY A 15 17.01 -44.95 82.39
CA GLY A 15 16.15 -45.94 83.03
C GLY A 15 16.63 -47.33 82.63
N TYR A 16 17.08 -48.10 83.61
CA TYR A 16 17.65 -49.44 83.48
C TYR A 16 16.65 -50.45 82.88
N LEU A 17 17.18 -51.36 82.05
CA LEU A 17 16.53 -52.57 81.54
C LEU A 17 16.18 -53.54 82.68
N PRO A 18 15.28 -54.51 82.40
CA PRO A 18 15.78 -55.88 82.47
C PRO A 18 15.56 -56.67 81.17
N VAL A 19 16.51 -57.58 80.98
CA VAL A 19 16.63 -58.58 79.93
C VAL A 19 15.41 -59.50 79.91
N SER A 20 14.85 -59.73 78.71
CA SER A 20 14.07 -60.93 78.40
C SER A 20 14.46 -61.42 77.02
N ARG A 21 14.81 -62.69 76.97
CA ARG A 21 15.46 -63.38 75.89
C ARG A 21 14.37 -63.99 75.00
N GLU A 22 13.99 -63.31 73.92
CA GLU A 22 13.23 -63.94 72.83
C GLU A 22 13.87 -63.59 71.48
N ARG A 23 14.66 -64.55 70.98
CA ARG A 23 15.13 -64.59 69.59
C ARG A 23 13.97 -65.12 68.75
N GLY A 24 13.47 -64.34 67.79
CA GLY A 24 12.52 -64.87 66.80
C GLY A 24 11.76 -63.88 65.92
N PHE A 25 11.61 -62.61 66.30
CA PHE A 25 10.69 -61.70 65.58
C PHE A 25 11.25 -60.33 65.16
N SER A 26 12.51 -60.00 65.46
CA SER A 26 13.07 -58.68 65.09
C SER A 26 13.57 -58.60 63.64
N SER A 27 13.92 -59.72 63.01
CA SER A 27 14.41 -59.73 61.62
C SER A 27 13.29 -59.50 60.59
N VAL A 28 12.10 -60.07 60.83
CA VAL A 28 10.91 -59.88 59.97
C VAL A 28 10.36 -58.46 60.11
N LEU A 29 10.39 -57.89 61.32
CA LEU A 29 9.93 -56.51 61.56
C LEU A 29 10.88 -55.47 60.93
N ALA A 30 12.21 -55.72 60.94
CA ALA A 30 13.19 -54.83 60.31
C ALA A 30 13.14 -54.90 58.76
N LEU A 31 12.91 -56.07 58.17
CA LEU A 31 12.70 -56.22 56.72
C LEU A 31 11.36 -55.61 56.26
N ALA A 32 10.30 -55.72 57.06
CA ALA A 32 9.00 -55.11 56.77
C ALA A 32 9.01 -53.56 56.88
N LEU A 33 9.72 -52.99 57.85
CA LEU A 33 9.89 -51.54 57.96
C LEU A 33 10.83 -50.98 56.87
N GLY A 34 11.86 -51.74 56.47
CA GLY A 34 12.75 -51.36 55.36
C GLY A 34 12.04 -51.29 54.00
N THR A 35 11.10 -52.20 53.72
CA THR A 35 10.32 -52.20 52.48
C THR A 35 9.27 -51.08 52.42
N ILE A 36 8.66 -50.71 53.54
CA ILE A 36 7.71 -49.58 53.62
C ILE A 36 8.41 -48.24 53.38
N ILE A 37 9.62 -48.05 53.90
CA ILE A 37 10.40 -46.81 53.70
C ILE A 37 10.91 -46.70 52.24
N ILE A 38 11.30 -47.81 51.61
CA ILE A 38 11.71 -47.84 50.19
C ILE A 38 10.51 -47.58 49.26
N GLY A 39 9.33 -48.14 49.56
CA GLY A 39 8.09 -47.87 48.82
C GLY A 39 7.63 -46.40 48.92
N GLY A 40 7.75 -45.79 50.11
CA GLY A 40 7.46 -44.38 50.33
C GLY A 40 8.41 -43.43 49.58
N ALA A 41 9.71 -43.75 49.56
CA ALA A 41 10.70 -43.00 48.80
C ALA A 41 10.47 -43.10 47.28
N PHE A 42 10.11 -44.28 46.77
CA PHE A 42 9.79 -44.46 45.36
C PHE A 42 8.54 -43.68 44.93
N LEU A 43 7.50 -43.65 45.78
CA LEU A 43 6.28 -42.87 45.51
C LEU A 43 6.54 -41.36 45.59
N ALA A 44 7.38 -40.90 46.51
CA ALA A 44 7.80 -39.50 46.60
C ALA A 44 8.65 -39.08 45.39
N ILE A 45 9.54 -39.95 44.90
CA ILE A 45 10.33 -39.71 43.68
C ILE A 45 9.44 -39.76 42.43
N ALA A 46 8.48 -40.67 42.35
CA ALA A 46 7.51 -40.74 41.25
C ALA A 46 6.62 -39.49 41.21
N ARG A 47 6.11 -39.03 42.37
CA ARG A 47 5.34 -37.78 42.47
C ARG A 47 6.20 -36.54 42.21
N ALA A 48 7.45 -36.51 42.67
CA ALA A 48 8.38 -35.42 42.38
C ALA A 48 8.78 -35.38 40.90
N SER A 49 8.96 -36.54 40.27
CA SER A 49 9.18 -36.67 38.83
C SER A 49 7.96 -36.18 38.05
N GLN A 50 6.75 -36.57 38.44
CA GLN A 50 5.50 -36.12 37.81
C GLN A 50 5.29 -34.61 37.97
N SER A 51 5.55 -34.04 39.16
CA SER A 51 5.49 -32.60 39.40
C SER A 51 6.54 -31.82 38.60
N ARG A 52 7.76 -32.35 38.49
CA ARG A 52 8.83 -31.75 37.66
C ARG A 52 8.46 -31.76 36.18
N THR A 53 7.89 -32.87 35.69
CA THR A 53 7.41 -32.99 34.31
C THR A 53 6.26 -32.01 34.02
N ASN A 54 5.31 -31.86 34.94
CA ASN A 54 4.21 -30.91 34.80
C ASN A 54 4.71 -29.45 34.81
N ALA A 55 5.64 -29.11 35.70
CA ALA A 55 6.23 -27.77 35.77
C ALA A 55 7.04 -27.43 34.51
N VAL A 56 7.83 -28.38 33.99
CA VAL A 56 8.59 -28.23 32.75
C VAL A 56 7.65 -28.08 31.54
N ALA A 57 6.59 -28.90 31.45
CA ALA A 57 5.60 -28.79 30.38
C ALA A 57 4.86 -27.44 30.41
N GLN A 58 4.52 -26.94 31.60
CA GLN A 58 3.90 -25.63 31.79
C GLN A 58 4.86 -24.49 31.41
N GLN A 59 6.14 -24.59 31.79
CA GLN A 59 7.16 -23.62 31.40
C GLN A 59 7.36 -23.59 29.87
N GLN A 60 7.43 -24.75 29.23
CA GLN A 60 7.54 -24.86 27.77
C GLN A 60 6.30 -24.29 27.06
N THR A 61 5.11 -24.53 27.60
CA THR A 61 3.86 -23.95 27.06
C THR A 61 3.87 -22.43 27.18
N ASN A 62 4.33 -21.88 28.30
CA ASN A 62 4.45 -20.42 28.49
C ASN A 62 5.48 -19.81 27.53
N GLN A 63 6.59 -20.49 27.27
CA GLN A 63 7.59 -20.06 26.29
C GLN A 63 7.06 -20.11 24.85
N ALA A 64 6.34 -21.18 24.48
CA ALA A 64 5.68 -21.28 23.18
C ALA A 64 4.60 -20.20 23.01
N LEU A 65 3.90 -19.83 24.09
CA LEU A 65 2.95 -18.72 24.09
C LEU A 65 3.66 -17.38 23.87
N ALA A 66 4.75 -17.12 24.58
CA ALA A 66 5.55 -15.91 24.39
C ALA A 66 6.05 -15.77 22.94
N ALA A 67 6.42 -16.88 22.30
CA ALA A 67 6.76 -16.91 20.88
C ALA A 67 5.56 -16.53 19.98
N ALA A 68 4.37 -17.01 20.29
CA ALA A 68 3.15 -16.63 19.57
C ALA A 68 2.79 -15.14 19.76
N GLU A 69 2.94 -14.60 20.97
CA GLU A 69 2.72 -13.18 21.27
C GLU A 69 3.71 -12.28 20.53
N ALA A 70 4.98 -12.67 20.49
CA ALA A 70 6.00 -11.98 19.68
C ALA A 70 5.67 -12.00 18.18
N GLY A 71 5.14 -13.13 17.67
CA GLY A 71 4.64 -13.25 16.31
C GLY A 71 3.49 -12.27 16.02
N VAL A 72 2.51 -12.15 16.92
CA VAL A 72 1.41 -11.17 16.81
C VAL A 72 1.96 -9.75 16.73
N ALA A 73 2.93 -9.39 17.59
CA ALA A 73 3.52 -8.05 17.58
C ALA A 73 4.25 -7.74 16.26
N ARG A 74 4.97 -8.72 15.68
CA ARG A 74 5.62 -8.56 14.37
C ARG A 74 4.60 -8.38 13.25
N VAL A 75 3.51 -9.15 13.25
CA VAL A 75 2.43 -8.99 12.26
C VAL A 75 1.73 -7.64 12.40
N GLN A 76 1.46 -7.20 13.63
CA GLN A 76 0.90 -5.86 13.86
C GLN A 76 1.82 -4.77 13.29
N ASN A 77 3.12 -4.88 13.49
CA ASN A 77 4.10 -3.94 12.93
C ASN A 77 4.11 -3.97 11.39
N LEU A 78 4.02 -5.15 10.78
CA LEU A 78 3.86 -5.30 9.33
C LEU A 78 2.61 -4.56 8.83
N LEU A 79 1.46 -4.76 9.48
CA LEU A 79 0.21 -4.10 9.12
C LEU A 79 0.28 -2.58 9.31
N LEU A 80 0.98 -2.09 10.33
CA LEU A 80 1.18 -0.64 10.53
C LEU A 80 2.09 -0.02 9.46
N GLN A 81 3.07 -0.78 8.95
CA GLN A 81 3.99 -0.33 7.92
C GLN A 81 3.37 -0.42 6.52
N GLU A 82 2.52 -1.41 6.26
CA GLU A 82 1.78 -1.57 5.01
C GLU A 82 0.30 -1.88 5.30
N PRO A 83 -0.52 -0.84 5.58
CA PRO A 83 -1.92 -1.00 5.97
C PRO A 83 -2.80 -1.69 4.92
N ARG A 84 -2.41 -1.67 3.63
CA ARG A 84 -3.15 -2.35 2.56
C ARG A 84 -3.23 -3.86 2.76
N LEU A 85 -2.25 -4.46 3.44
CA LEU A 85 -2.29 -5.88 3.78
C LEU A 85 -3.39 -6.21 4.79
N ALA A 86 -3.84 -5.24 5.60
CA ALA A 86 -4.82 -5.47 6.65
C ALA A 86 -6.24 -5.77 6.13
N ILE A 87 -6.51 -5.46 4.87
CA ILE A 87 -7.80 -5.75 4.21
C ILE A 87 -7.74 -6.97 3.28
N LEU A 88 -6.56 -7.60 3.19
CA LEU A 88 -6.34 -8.77 2.36
C LEU A 88 -6.27 -10.02 3.24
N GLU A 89 -6.93 -11.09 2.83
CA GLU A 89 -6.76 -12.42 3.41
C GLU A 89 -5.33 -12.95 3.21
N LEU A 90 -4.90 -13.89 4.08
CA LEU A 90 -3.54 -14.44 4.07
C LEU A 90 -3.14 -15.05 2.71
N SER A 91 -4.07 -15.65 1.98
CA SER A 91 -3.82 -16.22 0.65
C SER A 91 -3.37 -15.15 -0.36
N ARG A 92 -3.91 -13.93 -0.26
CA ARG A 92 -3.58 -12.80 -1.13
C ARG A 92 -2.22 -12.18 -0.80
N TRP A 93 -1.71 -12.38 0.40
CA TRP A 93 -0.34 -11.95 0.74
C TRP A 93 0.70 -12.71 -0.08
N ARG A 94 0.43 -13.98 -0.41
CA ARG A 94 1.28 -14.78 -1.31
C ARG A 94 1.30 -14.24 -2.72
N GLU A 95 0.12 -13.90 -3.23
CA GLU A 95 -0.03 -13.31 -4.56
C GLU A 95 0.79 -12.02 -4.68
N VAL A 96 0.75 -11.17 -3.66
CA VAL A 96 1.59 -9.97 -3.54
C VAL A 96 3.08 -10.30 -3.48
N ALA A 97 3.48 -11.26 -2.64
CA ALA A 97 4.89 -11.64 -2.49
C ALA A 97 5.48 -12.22 -3.79
N SER A 98 4.69 -13.00 -4.52
CA SER A 98 5.09 -13.65 -5.78
C SER A 98 5.09 -12.74 -7.00
N ALA A 99 4.43 -11.58 -6.92
CA ALA A 99 4.33 -10.65 -8.04
C ALA A 99 5.68 -10.04 -8.40
N THR A 100 5.92 -9.73 -9.68
CA THR A 100 7.10 -8.98 -10.11
C THR A 100 7.17 -7.63 -9.39
N ASP A 101 6.03 -6.94 -9.31
CA ASP A 101 5.84 -5.72 -8.53
C ASP A 101 4.78 -5.93 -7.43
N ALA A 102 5.23 -6.10 -6.18
CA ALA A 102 4.36 -6.30 -5.02
C ALA A 102 3.52 -5.05 -4.69
N SER A 103 4.07 -3.85 -4.94
CA SER A 103 3.38 -2.58 -4.70
C SER A 103 2.23 -2.41 -5.67
N GLN A 104 2.47 -2.68 -6.96
CA GLN A 104 1.42 -2.67 -7.99
C GLN A 104 0.36 -3.74 -7.70
N ARG A 105 0.77 -4.97 -7.36
CA ARG A 105 -0.19 -6.04 -7.09
C ARG A 105 -1.08 -5.73 -5.89
N LEU A 106 -0.53 -5.12 -4.83
CA LEU A 106 -1.33 -4.62 -3.70
C LEU A 106 -2.36 -3.60 -4.15
N THR A 107 -1.97 -2.63 -4.99
CA THR A 107 -2.88 -1.64 -5.55
C THR A 107 -3.99 -2.28 -6.38
N GLU A 108 -3.68 -3.27 -7.22
CA GLU A 108 -4.67 -3.99 -8.02
C GLU A 108 -5.68 -4.76 -7.15
N LEU A 109 -5.19 -5.43 -6.10
CA LEU A 109 -6.04 -6.25 -5.22
C LEU A 109 -6.91 -5.42 -4.28
N THR A 110 -6.41 -4.26 -3.85
CA THR A 110 -7.10 -3.41 -2.87
C THR A 110 -7.88 -2.28 -3.51
N GLY A 111 -7.52 -1.88 -4.73
CA GLY A 111 -7.96 -0.61 -5.31
C GLY A 111 -7.40 0.62 -4.57
N ILE A 112 -6.48 0.42 -3.63
CA ILE A 112 -5.87 1.46 -2.80
C ILE A 112 -4.43 1.60 -3.25
N ASN A 113 -4.08 2.76 -3.80
CA ASN A 113 -2.70 3.06 -4.11
C ASN A 113 -1.88 2.99 -2.82
N SER A 114 -0.71 2.35 -2.88
CA SER A 114 0.38 2.69 -1.97
C SER A 114 0.47 4.21 -1.99
N SER A 115 0.83 4.82 -0.86
CA SER A 115 1.58 6.06 -0.99
C SER A 115 2.78 5.77 -1.93
N GLY A 116 2.62 6.10 -3.22
CA GLY A 116 3.57 5.87 -4.32
C GLY A 116 3.50 4.51 -5.02
N SER A 117 2.78 4.42 -6.14
CA SER A 117 3.18 3.74 -7.41
C SER A 117 2.09 3.97 -8.47
N SER A 118 2.31 4.96 -9.35
CA SER A 118 1.42 5.50 -10.41
C SER A 118 0.29 6.45 -9.99
N SER A 119 0.29 6.90 -8.74
CA SER A 119 -0.32 8.16 -8.30
C SER A 119 0.78 9.04 -7.76
N THR A 120 0.82 10.31 -8.11
CA THR A 120 1.96 11.20 -7.93
C THR A 120 2.37 11.55 -6.48
N CYS A 121 1.79 10.88 -5.48
CA CYS A 121 2.15 10.90 -4.05
C CYS A 121 3.53 10.28 -3.73
N SER A 122 4.56 10.55 -4.51
CA SER A 122 5.92 10.10 -4.20
C SER A 122 6.83 11.31 -3.97
N THR A 123 6.59 12.08 -2.91
CA THR A 123 7.70 12.87 -2.34
C THR A 123 8.41 11.98 -1.34
N SER A 124 9.64 11.64 -1.70
CA SER A 124 10.65 11.07 -0.83
C SER A 124 10.66 11.75 0.53
N SER A 125 10.18 11.07 1.58
CA SER A 125 10.67 11.10 2.96
C SER A 125 9.73 10.28 3.84
N GLY A 126 9.96 8.97 3.86
CA GLY A 126 9.20 8.01 4.66
C GLY A 126 9.08 6.70 3.90
N SER A 127 10.20 5.98 3.77
CA SER A 127 10.33 4.61 3.26
C SER A 127 9.08 4.10 2.54
N SER A 128 8.85 4.54 1.30
CA SER A 128 8.03 3.78 0.37
C SER A 128 8.73 2.43 0.34
N SER A 129 8.17 1.43 1.01
CA SER A 129 8.72 0.09 0.94
C SER A 129 8.71 -0.26 -0.53
N SER A 130 9.90 -0.27 -1.14
CA SER A 130 10.09 -0.68 -2.51
C SER A 130 9.38 -2.04 -2.68
N SER A 131 8.95 -2.40 -3.90
CA SER A 131 8.40 -3.75 -4.14
C SER A 131 9.27 -4.84 -3.46
N GLN A 132 10.59 -4.61 -3.42
CA GLN A 132 11.53 -5.44 -2.69
C GLN A 132 11.41 -5.37 -1.16
N ASP A 133 11.20 -4.21 -0.55
CA ASP A 133 10.96 -4.11 0.90
C ASP A 133 9.65 -4.76 1.34
N ILE A 134 8.57 -4.64 0.55
CA ILE A 134 7.29 -5.31 0.83
C ILE A 134 7.52 -6.82 0.80
N LYS A 135 8.21 -7.33 -0.22
CA LYS A 135 8.60 -8.73 -0.32
C LYS A 135 9.47 -9.15 0.86
N ASN A 136 10.53 -8.40 1.16
CA ASN A 136 11.44 -8.70 2.27
C ASN A 136 10.69 -8.79 3.60
N ARG A 137 9.73 -7.88 3.86
CA ARG A 137 8.90 -7.89 5.07
C ARG A 137 7.93 -9.07 5.09
N LEU A 138 7.27 -9.38 3.98
CA LEU A 138 6.41 -10.57 3.87
C LEU A 138 7.22 -11.86 4.08
N THR A 139 8.45 -11.93 3.57
CA THR A 139 9.36 -13.06 3.79
C THR A 139 9.81 -13.15 5.25
N GLN A 140 10.28 -12.04 5.83
CA GLN A 140 10.86 -12.03 7.19
C GLN A 140 9.81 -12.16 8.30
N ILE A 141 8.60 -11.64 8.09
CA ILE A 141 7.57 -11.55 9.14
C ILE A 141 6.47 -12.58 8.94
N ALA A 142 6.07 -12.85 7.69
CA ALA A 142 5.00 -13.81 7.40
C ALA A 142 5.54 -15.18 6.94
N GLY A 143 6.86 -15.36 6.81
CA GLY A 143 7.46 -16.63 6.40
C GLY A 143 7.22 -16.98 4.93
N ILE A 144 6.83 -16.01 4.10
CA ILE A 144 6.48 -16.23 2.69
C ILE A 144 7.76 -16.20 1.84
N ILE A 145 8.36 -17.36 1.51
CA ILE A 145 9.60 -17.40 0.73
C ILE A 145 9.34 -17.04 -0.74
N THR A 146 9.94 -15.94 -1.20
CA THR A 146 10.16 -15.65 -2.63
C THR A 146 11.42 -16.37 -3.11
N GLN A 147 11.26 -17.25 -4.10
CA GLN A 147 12.26 -18.12 -4.74
C GLN A 147 12.36 -19.56 -4.18
N GLY A 148 11.52 -20.43 -4.76
CA GLY A 148 12.00 -21.73 -5.25
C GLY A 148 11.91 -22.96 -4.36
N THR A 149 11.78 -22.90 -3.02
CA THR A 149 11.83 -24.15 -2.21
C THR A 149 10.93 -24.27 -0.99
N SER A 150 9.98 -23.37 -0.73
CA SER A 150 8.89 -23.70 0.20
C SER A 150 7.59 -22.98 -0.14
N THR A 151 6.48 -23.73 -0.13
CA THR A 151 5.20 -23.34 -0.75
C THR A 151 4.11 -22.96 0.25
N ASP A 152 4.42 -22.83 1.54
CA ASP A 152 3.39 -22.70 2.58
C ASP A 152 3.70 -21.54 3.56
N PRO A 153 2.79 -20.55 3.76
CA PRO A 153 2.90 -19.51 4.80
C PRO A 153 2.84 -20.07 6.24
N THR A 154 2.81 -21.40 6.37
CA THR A 154 2.90 -22.16 7.61
C THR A 154 4.34 -22.46 8.02
N ASP A 155 5.32 -21.96 7.28
CA ASP A 155 6.73 -22.08 7.64
C ASP A 155 7.08 -21.26 8.88
N TRP A 156 7.93 -21.85 9.69
CA TRP A 156 8.28 -21.31 11.01
C TRP A 156 9.33 -20.22 10.88
N VAL A 157 8.94 -19.00 11.27
CA VAL A 157 9.81 -17.83 11.36
C VAL A 157 10.56 -17.84 12.70
N GLN A 158 11.89 -17.76 12.65
CA GLN A 158 12.75 -17.75 13.84
C GLN A 158 12.68 -16.40 14.58
N LEU A 159 12.52 -16.46 15.91
CA LEU A 159 12.51 -15.27 16.78
C LEU A 159 13.85 -15.04 17.50
N GLY A 160 14.67 -16.09 17.63
CA GLY A 160 15.77 -16.16 18.60
C GLY A 160 15.43 -17.14 19.73
N ASP A 161 16.42 -17.47 20.56
CA ASP A 161 16.27 -18.32 21.76
C ASP A 161 15.56 -19.65 21.52
N ASN A 162 15.82 -20.25 20.36
CA ASN A 162 15.26 -21.54 19.96
C ASN A 162 13.71 -21.57 19.91
N SER A 163 13.12 -20.43 19.61
CA SER A 163 11.67 -20.27 19.45
C SER A 163 11.33 -19.80 18.04
N SER A 164 10.14 -20.16 17.58
CA SER A 164 9.63 -19.76 16.26
C SER A 164 8.14 -19.53 16.31
N TYR A 165 7.63 -18.76 15.36
CA TYR A 165 6.20 -18.58 15.16
C TYR A 165 5.81 -18.79 13.69
N ARG A 166 4.52 -18.99 13.45
CA ARG A 166 3.93 -18.99 12.12
C ARG A 166 2.53 -18.41 12.13
N ILE A 167 2.11 -17.86 11.01
CA ILE A 167 0.75 -17.35 10.83
C ILE A 167 -0.11 -18.50 10.30
N ILE A 168 -1.24 -18.77 10.94
CA ILE A 168 -2.16 -19.84 10.52
C ILE A 168 -3.30 -19.26 9.68
N GLY A 169 -3.76 -18.06 10.04
CA GLY A 169 -4.90 -17.46 9.38
C GLY A 169 -4.95 -15.96 9.61
N TYR A 170 -5.34 -15.26 8.55
CA TYR A 170 -5.73 -13.86 8.57
C TYR A 170 -6.87 -13.65 7.58
N ASP A 171 -7.97 -13.05 8.02
CA ASP A 171 -9.23 -12.99 7.27
C ASP A 171 -9.47 -11.66 6.54
N GLY A 172 -8.52 -10.73 6.59
CA GLY A 172 -8.69 -9.39 6.00
C GLY A 172 -9.63 -8.46 6.78
N ASN A 173 -10.15 -8.89 7.93
CA ASN A 173 -11.00 -8.09 8.82
C ASN A 173 -10.37 -7.92 10.22
N GLY A 174 -9.07 -8.17 10.32
CA GLY A 174 -8.30 -8.03 11.54
C GLY A 174 -8.28 -9.26 12.44
N ASN A 175 -8.90 -10.39 12.09
CA ASN A 175 -8.75 -11.61 12.89
C ASN A 175 -7.47 -12.33 12.49
N LEU A 176 -6.52 -12.44 13.42
CA LEU A 176 -5.22 -13.06 13.21
C LEU A 176 -5.07 -14.27 14.14
N THR A 177 -4.64 -15.39 13.56
CA THR A 177 -4.27 -16.59 14.33
C THR A 177 -2.79 -16.90 14.14
N VAL A 178 -2.04 -16.94 15.25
CA VAL A 178 -0.60 -17.21 15.29
C VAL A 178 -0.32 -18.45 16.14
N GLN A 179 0.63 -19.25 15.68
CA GLN A 179 1.18 -20.39 16.41
C GLN A 179 2.63 -20.09 16.80
N GLY A 180 3.00 -20.37 18.05
CA GLY A 180 4.37 -20.31 18.54
C GLY A 180 4.86 -21.70 18.92
N ARG A 181 6.15 -21.99 18.72
CA ARG A 181 6.80 -23.23 19.14
C ARG A 181 8.17 -23.00 19.75
N LEU A 182 8.59 -23.99 20.54
CA LEU A 182 9.98 -24.22 20.90
C LEU A 182 10.58 -25.28 19.98
N ASN A 183 11.69 -24.97 19.31
CA ASN A 183 12.29 -25.86 18.30
C ASN A 183 12.89 -27.15 18.91
N ASN A 184 13.24 -27.15 20.22
CA ASN A 184 13.86 -28.32 20.87
C ASN A 184 12.84 -29.32 21.41
N ASN A 185 11.61 -28.91 21.72
CA ASN A 185 10.69 -29.70 22.54
C ASN A 185 9.28 -29.82 21.94
N ASN A 186 9.06 -29.35 20.71
CA ASN A 186 7.79 -29.41 19.99
C ASN A 186 6.56 -28.90 20.78
N ALA A 187 6.78 -28.13 21.85
CA ALA A 187 5.71 -27.45 22.56
C ALA A 187 5.15 -26.36 21.64
N ILE A 188 3.84 -26.41 21.37
CA ILE A 188 3.14 -25.50 20.47
C ILE A 188 2.03 -24.81 21.25
N ALA A 189 1.94 -23.49 21.11
CA ALA A 189 0.83 -22.69 21.59
C ALA A 189 0.17 -21.97 20.41
N ARG A 190 -1.14 -21.75 20.48
CA ARG A 190 -1.90 -20.98 19.49
C ARG A 190 -2.66 -19.85 20.16
N ILE A 191 -2.57 -18.68 19.54
CA ILE A 191 -3.26 -17.47 19.96
C ILE A 191 -4.07 -16.94 18.78
N ALA A 192 -5.34 -16.61 19.05
CA ALA A 192 -6.16 -15.79 18.17
C ALA A 192 -6.29 -14.38 18.78
N VAL A 193 -6.12 -13.36 17.95
CA VAL A 193 -6.26 -11.94 18.31
C VAL A 193 -7.06 -11.21 17.27
N ARG A 194 -7.62 -10.06 17.66
CA ARG A 194 -8.34 -9.17 16.74
C ARG A 194 -7.71 -7.78 16.70
N PHE A 195 -7.51 -7.27 15.49
CA PHE A 195 -7.21 -5.88 15.22
C PHE A 195 -8.50 -5.17 14.78
N ASN A 196 -8.73 -3.94 15.24
CA ASN A 196 -9.78 -3.13 14.63
C ASN A 196 -9.17 -2.47 13.38
N VAL A 197 -9.56 -2.99 12.21
CA VAL A 197 -9.22 -2.45 10.90
C VAL A 197 -10.40 -1.60 10.44
N ASN A 198 -10.22 -0.29 10.41
CA ASN A 198 -11.24 0.63 9.91
C ASN A 198 -10.77 1.20 8.57
N GLN A 199 -11.63 1.06 7.57
CA GLN A 199 -11.45 1.66 6.25
C GLN A 199 -12.37 2.88 6.13
N THR A 200 -11.79 4.07 5.98
CA THR A 200 -12.55 5.29 5.71
C THR A 200 -12.29 5.70 4.27
N THR A 201 -13.33 5.68 3.44
CA THR A 201 -13.26 6.17 2.05
C THR A 201 -13.90 7.55 2.00
N THR A 202 -13.12 8.62 1.80
CA THR A 202 -13.69 9.93 1.46
C THR A 202 -13.79 10.01 -0.06
N THR A 203 -15.00 9.93 -0.60
CA THR A 203 -15.25 10.17 -2.02
C THR A 203 -15.44 11.67 -2.25
N SER A 204 -14.73 12.24 -3.23
CA SER A 204 -15.19 13.50 -3.83
C SER A 204 -16.55 13.20 -4.47
N SER A 205 -17.56 14.01 -4.17
CA SER A 205 -18.90 13.78 -4.72
C SER A 205 -18.84 13.98 -6.24
N SER A 206 -19.60 13.21 -7.02
CA SER A 206 -19.62 13.37 -8.49
C SER A 206 -20.09 14.76 -8.94
N SER A 207 -20.73 15.52 -8.04
CA SER A 207 -21.16 16.91 -8.20
C SER A 207 -20.12 17.94 -7.79
N ASP A 208 -18.98 17.54 -7.19
CA ASP A 208 -17.93 18.49 -6.83
C ASP A 208 -17.34 19.09 -8.11
N ALA A 209 -17.14 20.42 -8.10
CA ALA A 209 -16.47 21.12 -9.18
C ALA A 209 -15.08 20.52 -9.40
N VAL A 210 -14.72 20.26 -10.66
CA VAL A 210 -13.39 19.75 -10.99
C VAL A 210 -12.36 20.84 -10.70
N PRO A 211 -11.17 20.52 -10.14
CA PRO A 211 -10.08 21.47 -10.13
C PRO A 211 -9.61 21.71 -11.57
N VAL A 212 -9.31 22.97 -11.91
CA VAL A 212 -8.76 23.33 -13.20
C VAL A 212 -7.38 22.69 -13.40
N VAL A 213 -6.61 22.62 -12.31
CA VAL A 213 -5.36 21.86 -12.25
C VAL A 213 -5.37 21.00 -10.99
N TRP A 214 -5.03 19.72 -11.13
CA TRP A 214 -4.63 18.88 -10.01
C TRP A 214 -3.13 18.58 -10.14
N LEU A 215 -2.36 19.11 -9.19
CA LEU A 215 -0.92 18.89 -9.05
C LEU A 215 -0.67 17.68 -8.16
N GLY A 216 0.05 16.73 -8.73
CA GLY A 216 0.43 15.49 -8.10
C GLY A 216 1.57 15.64 -7.09
N SER A 217 2.42 16.66 -7.25
CA SER A 217 3.51 17.01 -6.35
C SER A 217 3.27 18.39 -5.73
N HIS A 218 3.68 18.55 -4.48
CA HIS A 218 3.60 19.82 -3.74
C HIS A 218 4.84 20.71 -3.91
N GLU A 219 5.89 20.22 -4.56
CA GLU A 219 7.16 20.93 -4.77
C GLU A 219 7.42 21.14 -6.26
N GLY A 220 8.11 22.24 -6.62
CA GLY A 220 8.56 22.46 -8.00
C GLY A 220 7.47 22.92 -8.95
N ASN A 221 6.43 23.57 -8.41
CA ASN A 221 5.34 24.14 -9.19
C ASN A 221 5.61 25.63 -9.45
N ASP A 222 5.79 25.99 -10.72
CA ASP A 222 5.99 27.36 -11.16
C ASP A 222 4.94 27.72 -12.21
N ILE A 223 3.90 28.43 -11.78
CA ILE A 223 2.81 28.91 -12.65
C ILE A 223 3.26 30.07 -13.52
N GLY A 224 4.40 30.71 -13.20
CA GLY A 224 4.92 31.84 -13.97
C GLY A 224 3.80 32.83 -14.29
N ASN A 225 3.65 33.16 -15.57
CA ASN A 225 2.66 34.12 -16.04
C ASN A 225 1.38 33.44 -16.58
N ASN A 226 1.03 32.24 -16.09
CA ASN A 226 -0.19 31.56 -16.49
C ASN A 226 -1.32 31.90 -15.51
N ASP A 227 -2.49 32.29 -16.03
CA ASP A 227 -3.69 32.51 -15.24
C ASP A 227 -4.51 31.23 -15.16
N LEU A 228 -4.70 30.72 -13.94
CA LEU A 228 -5.53 29.56 -13.66
C LEU A 228 -6.90 30.03 -13.16
N MET A 229 -7.87 30.03 -14.06
CA MET A 229 -9.27 30.39 -13.79
C MET A 229 -10.06 29.22 -13.20
N GLY A 230 -9.74 28.85 -11.96
CA GLY A 230 -10.43 27.81 -11.20
C GLY A 230 -9.65 27.39 -9.97
N LYS A 231 -10.15 26.38 -9.26
CA LYS A 231 -9.48 25.78 -8.10
C LYS A 231 -8.26 24.98 -8.54
N VAL A 232 -7.14 25.15 -7.85
CA VAL A 232 -5.95 24.31 -8.00
C VAL A 232 -5.88 23.35 -6.83
N ARG A 233 -5.92 22.05 -7.11
CA ARG A 233 -5.77 21.00 -6.10
C ARG A 233 -4.32 20.53 -6.06
N VAL A 234 -3.72 20.47 -4.88
CA VAL A 234 -2.33 20.03 -4.67
C VAL A 234 -2.29 18.83 -3.76
N THR A 235 -1.65 17.77 -4.23
CA THR A 235 -1.45 16.54 -3.48
C THR A 235 -0.29 16.71 -2.50
N VAL A 236 -0.57 16.56 -1.21
CA VAL A 236 0.40 16.58 -0.11
C VAL A 236 0.43 15.20 0.57
N PRO A 237 1.53 14.44 0.49
CA PRO A 237 1.59 13.04 0.95
C PRO A 237 1.57 12.87 2.48
N ASN A 238 1.53 13.96 3.24
CA ASN A 238 1.34 13.98 4.68
C ASN A 238 0.45 15.18 5.05
N SER A 239 -0.07 15.22 6.28
CA SER A 239 -0.79 16.39 6.81
C SER A 239 0.12 17.62 7.02
N SER A 240 1.19 17.75 6.23
CA SER A 240 1.97 18.97 6.14
C SER A 240 1.05 20.06 5.63
N THR A 241 0.86 21.07 6.46
CA THR A 241 0.03 22.25 6.18
C THR A 241 0.70 23.21 5.20
N SER A 242 1.92 22.91 4.74
CA SER A 242 2.74 23.84 3.98
C SER A 242 2.82 23.42 2.51
N VAL A 243 1.99 24.04 1.65
CA VAL A 243 2.30 24.14 0.21
C VAL A 243 3.44 25.14 0.11
N THR A 244 4.68 24.65 0.10
CA THR A 244 5.85 25.52 0.23
C THR A 244 6.21 26.29 -1.04
N SER A 245 5.66 25.97 -2.22
CA SER A 245 6.12 26.65 -3.45
C SER A 245 5.21 26.42 -4.66
N ILE A 246 4.05 27.07 -4.69
CA ILE A 246 3.53 27.50 -5.99
C ILE A 246 4.15 28.87 -6.25
N THR A 247 5.17 28.91 -7.10
CA THR A 247 5.75 30.16 -7.56
C THR A 247 4.80 30.80 -8.56
N LEU A 248 4.41 32.04 -8.29
CA LEU A 248 3.66 32.88 -9.22
C LEU A 248 4.64 33.83 -9.91
N GLY A 249 4.40 34.11 -11.18
CA GLY A 249 5.15 35.11 -11.93
C GLY A 249 4.97 36.50 -11.33
N VAL A 250 6.01 37.33 -11.44
CA VAL A 250 6.03 38.71 -10.93
C VAL A 250 5.34 39.72 -11.87
N GLY A 251 4.46 39.25 -12.77
CA GLY A 251 3.81 40.05 -13.82
C GLY A 251 2.32 40.35 -13.57
N ARG A 252 1.66 40.97 -14.57
CA ARG A 252 0.19 41.21 -14.56
C ARG A 252 -0.65 39.92 -14.67
N ASN A 253 -0.01 38.79 -14.94
CA ASN A 253 -0.57 37.45 -15.11
C ASN A 253 0.19 36.47 -14.22
N GLY A 254 -0.39 35.33 -13.91
CA GLY A 254 0.08 34.43 -12.85
C GLY A 254 -0.91 34.31 -11.71
N THR A 255 -2.21 34.46 -11.99
CA THR A 255 -3.27 34.47 -10.98
C THR A 255 -3.91 33.10 -10.81
N ILE A 256 -4.36 32.78 -9.60
CA ILE A 256 -5.23 31.63 -9.31
C ILE A 256 -6.52 32.17 -8.73
N SER A 257 -7.60 32.19 -9.51
CA SER A 257 -8.86 32.82 -9.08
C SER A 257 -9.72 31.94 -8.16
N GLY A 258 -9.63 30.61 -8.27
CA GLY A 258 -10.41 29.69 -7.44
C GLY A 258 -9.75 29.29 -6.12
N GLY A 259 -8.54 29.80 -5.85
CA GLY A 259 -7.72 29.42 -4.71
C GLY A 259 -7.00 28.08 -4.87
N ILE A 260 -6.15 27.79 -3.88
CA ILE A 260 -5.38 26.54 -3.80
C ILE A 260 -6.00 25.69 -2.68
N GLU A 261 -6.34 24.45 -2.99
CA GLU A 261 -6.75 23.45 -2.01
C GLU A 261 -5.69 22.35 -1.90
N THR A 262 -5.32 21.99 -0.68
CA THR A 262 -4.46 20.84 -0.42
C THR A 262 -5.29 19.59 -0.19
N THR A 263 -4.77 18.46 -0.64
CA THR A 263 -5.39 17.16 -0.38
C THR A 263 -4.33 16.12 -0.08
N THR A 264 -4.64 15.22 0.85
CA THR A 264 -3.87 13.99 1.03
C THR A 264 -4.29 12.90 0.05
N GLN A 265 -5.34 13.15 -0.74
CA GLN A 265 -5.78 12.25 -1.79
C GLN A 265 -4.77 12.25 -2.92
N CYS A 266 -4.26 11.06 -3.23
CA CYS A 266 -3.44 10.88 -4.40
C CYS A 266 -4.29 10.96 -5.67
N MET A 267 -3.73 11.58 -6.71
CA MET A 267 -4.34 11.57 -8.04
C MET A 267 -4.61 10.12 -8.48
N PRO A 268 -5.79 9.77 -9.00
CA PRO A 268 -6.08 8.40 -9.39
C PRO A 268 -5.14 7.92 -10.50
N PRO A 269 -4.91 6.60 -10.64
CA PRO A 269 -4.16 6.08 -11.77
C PRO A 269 -4.88 6.40 -13.08
N THR A 270 -4.14 6.42 -14.20
CA THR A 270 -4.75 6.49 -15.53
C THR A 270 -5.54 5.20 -15.82
N PRO A 271 -6.66 5.26 -16.55
CA PRO A 271 -7.44 4.06 -16.87
C PRO A 271 -6.63 3.00 -17.63
N PRO A 272 -6.96 1.70 -17.53
CA PRO A 272 -6.33 0.69 -18.38
C PRO A 272 -6.69 0.92 -19.86
N LEU A 273 -5.79 0.51 -20.76
CA LEU A 273 -6.10 0.43 -22.18
C LEU A 273 -7.22 -0.61 -22.39
N PRO A 274 -8.24 -0.34 -23.23
CA PRO A 274 -9.25 -1.33 -23.57
C PRO A 274 -8.63 -2.58 -24.22
N PRO A 275 -9.33 -3.73 -24.20
CA PRO A 275 -8.87 -4.94 -24.88
C PRO A 275 -8.57 -4.69 -26.36
N SER A 276 -7.60 -5.42 -26.90
CA SER A 276 -7.27 -5.38 -28.33
C SER A 276 -8.53 -5.57 -29.19
N GLY A 277 -8.66 -4.77 -30.25
CA GLY A 277 -9.86 -4.70 -31.09
C GLY A 277 -10.95 -3.74 -30.60
N SER A 278 -10.83 -3.19 -29.39
CA SER A 278 -11.75 -2.15 -28.85
C SER A 278 -11.16 -0.73 -28.91
N TYR A 279 -9.98 -0.57 -29.53
CA TYR A 279 -9.32 0.71 -29.75
C TYR A 279 -8.60 0.71 -31.09
N TYR A 280 -8.33 1.91 -31.61
CA TYR A 280 -7.59 2.12 -32.85
C TYR A 280 -6.14 2.50 -32.55
N SER A 281 -5.17 1.69 -33.00
CA SER A 281 -3.75 2.06 -32.91
C SER A 281 -3.37 2.97 -34.07
N LEU A 282 -2.81 4.14 -33.76
CA LEU A 282 -2.33 5.09 -34.76
C LEU A 282 -0.80 4.98 -34.90
N SER A 283 -0.28 5.13 -36.12
CA SER A 283 1.16 5.27 -36.36
C SER A 283 1.63 6.72 -36.19
N SER A 284 0.75 7.68 -36.46
CA SER A 284 0.94 9.10 -36.23
C SER A 284 -0.42 9.82 -36.24
N VAL A 285 -0.43 11.07 -35.79
CA VAL A 285 -1.59 11.96 -35.92
C VAL A 285 -1.19 13.13 -36.79
N ALA A 286 -1.91 13.35 -37.89
CA ALA A 286 -1.63 14.43 -38.83
C ALA A 286 -2.40 15.71 -38.46
N ALA A 287 -1.84 16.87 -38.81
CA ALA A 287 -2.56 18.13 -38.77
C ALA A 287 -3.80 18.07 -39.70
N GLY A 288 -4.90 18.68 -39.27
CA GLY A 288 -6.20 18.67 -39.94
C GLY A 288 -7.04 17.42 -39.67
N THR A 289 -6.55 16.46 -38.88
CA THR A 289 -7.31 15.23 -38.59
C THR A 289 -8.54 15.54 -37.75
N THR A 290 -9.69 14.99 -38.16
CA THR A 290 -10.92 15.02 -37.39
C THR A 290 -11.21 13.63 -36.81
N PHE A 291 -11.53 13.59 -35.51
CA PHE A 291 -11.91 12.38 -34.79
C PHE A 291 -13.39 12.44 -34.36
N PRO A 292 -14.07 11.28 -34.24
CA PRO A 292 -13.62 9.98 -34.73
C PRO A 292 -13.44 9.99 -36.26
N ARG A 293 -12.57 9.13 -36.80
CA ARG A 293 -12.37 9.06 -38.25
C ARG A 293 -13.59 8.38 -38.88
N SER A 294 -13.80 8.62 -40.17
CA SER A 294 -14.87 7.95 -40.91
C SER A 294 -14.74 6.43 -40.80
N GLY A 295 -15.83 5.77 -40.37
CA GLY A 295 -15.89 4.32 -40.19
C GLY A 295 -15.48 3.80 -38.80
N ASP A 296 -14.82 4.63 -37.97
CA ASP A 296 -14.52 4.25 -36.59
C ASP A 296 -15.84 4.04 -35.81
N GLN A 297 -15.85 3.11 -34.85
CA GLN A 297 -17.01 2.76 -34.03
C GLN A 297 -16.73 3.03 -32.55
N PRO A 298 -17.74 3.50 -31.79
CA PRO A 298 -17.59 3.73 -30.36
C PRO A 298 -17.75 2.44 -29.55
N ASP A 299 -17.31 2.47 -28.30
CA ASP A 299 -17.67 1.49 -27.27
C ASP A 299 -19.17 1.59 -26.88
N SER A 300 -19.61 0.71 -25.98
CA SER A 300 -20.99 0.68 -25.48
C SER A 300 -21.43 1.97 -24.75
N ASN A 301 -20.50 2.84 -24.38
CA ASN A 301 -20.73 4.10 -23.68
C ASN A 301 -20.60 5.33 -24.61
N GLY A 302 -20.37 5.10 -25.90
CA GLY A 302 -20.24 6.14 -26.93
C GLY A 302 -18.82 6.71 -27.09
N TYR A 303 -17.79 6.06 -26.53
CA TYR A 303 -16.39 6.52 -26.59
C TYR A 303 -15.61 5.87 -27.72
N TYR A 304 -14.85 6.69 -28.45
CA TYR A 304 -13.90 6.24 -29.46
C TYR A 304 -12.50 6.23 -28.88
N HIS A 305 -11.86 5.06 -28.83
CA HIS A 305 -10.59 4.87 -28.16
C HIS A 305 -9.43 4.82 -29.17
N TYR A 306 -8.38 5.60 -28.94
CA TYR A 306 -7.19 5.64 -29.79
C TYR A 306 -5.92 5.49 -28.97
N LEU A 307 -5.06 4.56 -29.38
CA LEU A 307 -3.69 4.48 -28.90
C LEU A 307 -2.82 5.37 -29.79
N VAL A 308 -2.21 6.39 -29.18
CA VAL A 308 -1.57 7.50 -29.89
C VAL A 308 -0.09 7.57 -29.50
N PRO A 309 0.86 7.51 -30.45
CA PRO A 309 2.29 7.57 -30.13
C PRO A 309 2.70 8.86 -29.41
N SER A 310 2.33 10.01 -29.97
CA SER A 310 2.50 11.34 -29.36
C SER A 310 1.59 12.34 -30.07
N LEU A 311 1.41 13.52 -29.46
CA LEU A 311 0.77 14.66 -30.09
C LEU A 311 1.80 15.79 -30.16
N THR A 312 2.61 15.79 -31.22
CA THR A 312 3.68 16.76 -31.40
C THR A 312 3.43 17.57 -32.68
N PHE A 313 3.07 18.84 -32.52
CA PHE A 313 2.75 19.72 -33.65
C PHE A 313 3.50 21.04 -33.52
N ASN A 314 4.28 21.40 -34.52
CA ASN A 314 4.99 22.68 -34.60
C ASN A 314 4.61 23.35 -35.92
N GLY A 315 3.64 24.26 -35.88
CA GLY A 315 3.18 24.94 -37.10
C GLY A 315 1.74 25.43 -36.99
N ASN A 316 1.10 25.62 -38.15
CA ASN A 316 -0.30 26.04 -38.24
C ASN A 316 -1.16 24.84 -38.59
N GLY A 317 -2.28 24.65 -37.89
CA GLY A 317 -3.18 23.55 -38.17
C GLY A 317 -4.16 23.33 -37.04
N ASN A 318 -4.95 22.27 -37.14
CA ASN A 318 -5.83 21.89 -36.05
C ASN A 318 -5.98 20.37 -35.94
N LEU A 319 -6.47 19.91 -34.79
CA LEU A 319 -7.03 18.60 -34.58
C LEU A 319 -8.44 18.82 -34.06
N THR A 320 -9.44 18.19 -34.68
CA THR A 320 -10.84 18.45 -34.35
C THR A 320 -11.50 17.20 -33.79
N ILE A 321 -12.27 17.33 -32.71
CA ILE A 321 -13.22 16.32 -32.26
C ILE A 321 -14.61 16.76 -32.72
N SER A 322 -15.25 15.90 -33.50
CA SER A 322 -16.57 16.14 -34.09
C SER A 322 -17.62 16.40 -33.03
N ALA A 323 -18.56 17.30 -33.32
CA ALA A 323 -19.65 17.67 -32.41
C ALA A 323 -20.39 16.45 -31.85
N GLY A 324 -20.68 16.48 -30.55
CA GLY A 324 -21.40 15.40 -29.84
C GLY A 324 -20.64 14.08 -29.67
N ARG A 325 -19.36 13.98 -30.08
CA ARG A 325 -18.58 12.74 -29.98
C ARG A 325 -17.66 12.73 -28.76
N LYS A 326 -17.46 11.55 -28.18
CA LYS A 326 -16.56 11.33 -27.03
C LYS A 326 -15.32 10.58 -27.49
N VAL A 327 -14.14 11.17 -27.37
CA VAL A 327 -12.88 10.59 -27.85
C VAL A 327 -11.91 10.43 -26.69
N VAL A 328 -11.22 9.29 -26.63
CA VAL A 328 -10.18 8.99 -25.64
C VAL A 328 -8.86 8.72 -26.35
N PHE A 329 -7.83 9.47 -26.00
CA PHE A 329 -6.46 9.26 -26.43
C PHE A 329 -5.64 8.66 -25.29
N TYR A 330 -5.03 7.51 -25.55
CA TYR A 330 -4.03 6.89 -24.70
C TYR A 330 -2.67 7.21 -25.30
N LEU A 331 -1.95 8.17 -24.72
CA LEU A 331 -0.66 8.62 -25.23
C LEU A 331 0.43 7.62 -24.87
N GLN A 332 1.34 7.30 -25.78
CA GLN A 332 2.58 6.55 -25.50
C GLN A 332 3.80 7.47 -25.40
N GLY A 333 3.59 8.78 -25.47
CA GLY A 333 4.61 9.81 -25.52
C GLY A 333 4.05 11.15 -25.05
N ASN A 334 4.66 12.26 -25.48
CA ASN A 334 4.33 13.60 -24.99
C ASN A 334 3.22 14.29 -25.80
N LEU A 335 2.61 15.29 -25.18
CA LEU A 335 1.81 16.30 -25.86
C LEU A 335 2.64 17.60 -25.88
N ASP A 336 3.11 18.00 -27.06
CA ASP A 336 3.80 19.28 -27.26
C ASP A 336 3.24 19.93 -28.52
N ILE A 337 2.38 20.92 -28.33
CA ILE A 337 1.80 21.70 -29.44
C ILE A 337 2.35 23.12 -29.43
N GLY A 338 2.69 23.61 -30.60
CA GLY A 338 3.34 24.90 -30.82
C GLY A 338 2.93 25.53 -32.15
N GLY A 339 3.38 26.77 -32.38
CA GLY A 339 2.94 27.56 -33.54
C GLY A 339 1.52 28.09 -33.34
N ASN A 340 0.64 28.00 -34.33
CA ASN A 340 -0.79 28.30 -34.23
C ASN A 340 -1.60 27.03 -34.46
N PHE A 341 -1.31 26.00 -33.66
CA PHE A 341 -2.00 24.71 -33.72
C PHE A 341 -3.13 24.66 -32.70
N ASP A 342 -4.35 24.31 -33.14
CA ASP A 342 -5.51 24.23 -32.27
C ASP A 342 -5.99 22.79 -32.08
N ILE A 343 -6.18 22.35 -30.84
CA ILE A 343 -6.99 21.16 -30.53
C ILE A 343 -8.40 21.64 -30.19
N ILE A 344 -9.40 21.21 -30.95
CA ILE A 344 -10.75 21.74 -30.87
C ILE A 344 -11.73 20.61 -30.61
N ALA A 345 -12.29 20.53 -29.40
CA ALA A 345 -13.49 19.76 -29.14
C ALA A 345 -14.73 20.62 -29.49
N GLN A 346 -15.45 20.26 -30.55
CA GLN A 346 -16.64 20.98 -30.99
C GLN A 346 -17.78 20.90 -29.97
N ASN A 347 -18.88 21.64 -30.19
CA ASN A 347 -20.00 21.68 -29.26
C ASN A 347 -20.54 20.26 -28.92
N GLY A 348 -20.71 19.99 -27.63
CA GLY A 348 -21.12 18.68 -27.10
C GLY A 348 -20.07 17.57 -27.26
N ALA A 349 -18.91 17.84 -27.87
CA ALA A 349 -17.81 16.88 -27.95
C ALA A 349 -17.03 16.85 -26.64
N ARG A 350 -16.39 15.71 -26.36
CA ARG A 350 -15.53 15.51 -25.19
C ARG A 350 -14.24 14.82 -25.62
N LEU A 351 -13.12 15.35 -25.16
CA LEU A 351 -11.80 14.77 -25.39
C LEU A 351 -11.15 14.41 -24.05
N GLU A 352 -10.77 13.15 -23.90
CA GLU A 352 -9.99 12.66 -22.76
C GLU A 352 -8.61 12.24 -23.25
N ILE A 353 -7.56 12.72 -22.59
CA ILE A 353 -6.18 12.41 -22.92
C ILE A 353 -5.53 11.81 -21.67
N TYR A 354 -5.16 10.54 -21.76
CA TYR A 354 -4.48 9.81 -20.69
C TYR A 354 -3.00 9.63 -21.04
N GLY A 355 -2.13 10.17 -20.19
CA GLY A 355 -0.69 9.99 -20.32
C GLY A 355 -0.25 8.58 -19.95
N ASN A 356 0.81 8.09 -20.61
CA ASN A 356 1.40 6.80 -20.27
C ASN A 356 2.08 6.88 -18.91
N THR A 357 1.81 5.91 -18.05
CA THR A 357 2.45 5.77 -16.74
C THR A 357 3.00 4.35 -16.60
N ASN A 358 4.28 4.23 -16.28
CA ASN A 358 5.03 2.98 -16.23
C ASN A 358 4.87 2.14 -17.50
N SER A 359 4.85 2.80 -18.67
CA SER A 359 4.63 2.17 -19.97
C SER A 359 3.36 1.28 -20.04
N ARG A 360 2.31 1.62 -19.27
CA ARG A 360 1.01 0.91 -19.23
C ARG A 360 0.37 0.75 -20.62
N TYR A 361 0.57 1.70 -21.52
CA TYR A 361 0.04 1.65 -22.89
C TYR A 361 1.05 1.12 -23.91
N GLY A 362 2.13 0.49 -23.43
CA GLY A 362 3.25 0.08 -24.25
C GLY A 362 4.07 1.27 -24.77
N CYS A 363 4.99 0.96 -25.67
CA CYS A 363 5.86 1.91 -26.34
C CYS A 363 5.57 1.93 -27.84
N PRO A 364 5.76 3.07 -28.53
CA PRO A 364 5.70 3.09 -29.98
C PRO A 364 6.83 2.25 -30.58
N PRO A 365 6.67 1.71 -31.80
CA PRO A 365 7.68 0.88 -32.46
C PRO A 365 9.03 1.60 -32.52
N GLY A 366 10.09 0.91 -32.08
CA GLY A 366 11.47 1.43 -32.09
C GLY A 366 11.87 2.27 -30.88
N ALA A 367 10.95 2.59 -29.96
CA ALA A 367 11.32 3.23 -28.70
C ALA A 367 11.99 2.22 -27.75
N THR A 368 13.12 2.62 -27.16
CA THR A 368 13.83 1.87 -26.13
C THR A 368 13.69 2.57 -24.78
N GLY A 369 13.32 1.83 -23.73
CA GLY A 369 13.16 2.37 -22.38
C GLY A 369 11.72 2.71 -21.99
N ASN A 370 11.58 3.66 -21.06
CA ASN A 370 10.30 4.02 -20.47
C ASN A 370 9.56 5.06 -21.32
N CYS A 371 8.37 4.71 -21.81
CA CYS A 371 7.57 5.56 -22.70
C CYS A 371 6.51 6.36 -21.93
N ASN A 372 6.88 6.85 -20.75
CA ASN A 372 6.01 7.69 -19.94
C ASN A 372 5.72 9.01 -20.64
N THR A 373 4.49 9.51 -20.49
CA THR A 373 4.19 10.90 -20.83
C THR A 373 4.78 11.80 -19.76
N THR A 374 5.84 12.52 -20.10
CA THR A 374 6.58 13.39 -19.19
C THR A 374 6.30 14.87 -19.42
N GLU A 375 5.72 15.23 -20.57
CA GLU A 375 5.47 16.62 -20.93
C GLU A 375 4.08 16.82 -21.53
N ILE A 376 3.38 17.83 -21.02
CA ILE A 376 2.15 18.39 -21.59
C ILE A 376 2.38 19.90 -21.79
N LYS A 377 2.69 20.31 -23.01
CA LYS A 377 3.12 21.67 -23.29
C LYS A 377 2.32 22.26 -24.44
N THR A 378 1.92 23.51 -24.25
CA THR A 378 1.34 24.35 -25.30
C THR A 378 2.24 25.56 -25.47
N SER A 379 2.61 25.92 -26.70
CA SER A 379 3.53 27.03 -26.96
C SER A 379 3.11 27.91 -28.15
N GLY A 380 3.68 29.11 -28.22
CA GLY A 380 3.33 30.09 -29.25
C GLY A 380 1.87 30.56 -29.16
N GLY A 381 1.14 30.47 -30.26
CA GLY A 381 -0.29 30.75 -30.37
C GLY A 381 -1.19 29.52 -30.32
N ALA A 382 -0.66 28.35 -29.96
CA ALA A 382 -1.44 27.12 -29.88
C ALA A 382 -2.53 27.20 -28.80
N SER A 383 -3.67 26.56 -29.03
CA SER A 383 -4.77 26.52 -28.07
C SER A 383 -5.47 25.16 -28.01
N ILE A 384 -6.08 24.87 -26.86
CA ILE A 384 -6.89 23.67 -26.62
C ILE A 384 -8.27 24.14 -26.17
N ARG A 385 -9.31 23.86 -26.96
CA ARG A 385 -10.66 24.43 -26.76
C ARG A 385 -11.73 23.35 -26.63
N GLY A 386 -12.81 23.69 -25.92
CA GLY A 386 -13.96 22.82 -25.69
C GLY A 386 -13.87 22.03 -24.38
N ASN A 387 -14.54 20.88 -24.32
CA ASN A 387 -14.51 20.02 -23.13
C ASN A 387 -13.34 19.02 -23.23
N VAL A 388 -12.17 19.43 -22.75
CA VAL A 388 -10.95 18.61 -22.76
C VAL A 388 -10.52 18.25 -21.33
N PHE A 389 -10.19 16.98 -21.13
CA PHE A 389 -9.59 16.48 -19.91
C PHE A 389 -8.21 15.89 -20.21
N ILE A 390 -7.18 16.32 -19.49
CA ILE A 390 -5.84 15.72 -19.57
C ILE A 390 -5.49 15.14 -18.21
N HIS A 391 -5.13 13.86 -18.19
CA HIS A 391 -4.68 13.16 -17.00
C HIS A 391 -3.36 12.44 -17.29
N ALA A 392 -2.26 13.06 -16.89
CA ALA A 392 -0.90 12.58 -17.10
C ALA A 392 -0.10 12.72 -15.78
N PRO A 393 -0.27 11.77 -14.83
CA PRO A 393 0.26 11.87 -13.46
C PRO A 393 1.77 12.03 -13.33
N GLU A 394 2.55 11.70 -14.35
CA GLU A 394 4.01 11.81 -14.36
C GLU A 394 4.51 13.01 -15.16
N ALA A 395 3.62 13.75 -15.82
CA ALA A 395 3.99 14.83 -16.70
C ALA A 395 4.21 16.14 -15.95
N ARG A 396 5.13 16.95 -16.47
CA ARG A 396 5.19 18.39 -16.19
C ARG A 396 4.36 19.12 -17.24
N ALA A 397 3.53 20.08 -16.82
CA ALA A 397 2.73 20.88 -17.73
C ALA A 397 3.03 22.38 -17.67
N GLY A 398 2.62 23.09 -18.71
CA GLY A 398 2.55 24.55 -18.70
C GLY A 398 2.25 25.14 -20.06
N ILE A 399 1.88 26.42 -20.03
CA ILE A 399 1.57 27.23 -21.20
C ILE A 399 2.75 28.20 -21.45
N ASN A 400 3.49 27.97 -22.53
CA ASN A 400 4.68 28.72 -22.93
C ASN A 400 4.42 29.52 -24.22
N GLY A 401 3.55 30.51 -24.11
CA GLY A 401 3.08 31.35 -25.22
C GLY A 401 1.66 31.83 -24.95
N GLY A 402 1.21 32.86 -25.65
CA GLY A 402 -0.09 33.48 -25.41
C GLY A 402 -0.56 34.16 -26.68
N GLY A 403 -0.93 33.33 -27.66
CA GLY A 403 -1.67 33.79 -28.83
C GLY A 403 -2.96 34.50 -28.44
N ASN A 404 -3.61 35.12 -29.43
CA ASN A 404 -4.79 36.00 -29.24
C ASN A 404 -6.06 35.28 -28.77
N THR A 405 -5.97 34.01 -28.39
CA THR A 405 -7.11 33.16 -28.05
C THR A 405 -7.19 33.06 -26.53
N ASN A 406 -8.30 33.54 -25.99
CA ASN A 406 -8.54 33.56 -24.56
C ASN A 406 -9.85 32.79 -24.24
N PRO A 407 -9.81 31.69 -23.47
CA PRO A 407 -8.62 31.07 -22.86
C PRO A 407 -7.74 30.31 -23.88
N ASN A 408 -6.45 30.14 -23.58
CA ASN A 408 -5.55 29.27 -24.36
C ASN A 408 -5.87 27.79 -24.13
N PHE A 409 -6.37 27.46 -22.95
CA PHE A 409 -6.82 26.12 -22.64
C PHE A 409 -8.17 26.14 -21.91
N GLN A 410 -9.13 25.42 -22.46
CA GLN A 410 -10.43 25.17 -21.85
C GLN A 410 -10.55 23.67 -21.50
N GLY A 411 -10.64 23.37 -20.22
CA GLY A 411 -10.64 22.02 -19.68
C GLY A 411 -9.87 21.89 -18.36
N ALA A 412 -9.74 20.65 -17.88
CA ALA A 412 -8.98 20.34 -16.66
C ALA A 412 -7.71 19.55 -16.97
N ILE A 413 -6.62 19.84 -16.24
CA ILE A 413 -5.30 19.22 -16.43
C ILE A 413 -4.79 18.64 -15.11
N TRP A 414 -4.55 17.34 -15.08
CA TRP A 414 -4.06 16.61 -13.91
C TRP A 414 -2.68 16.06 -14.19
N VAL A 415 -1.68 16.60 -13.51
CA VAL A 415 -0.26 16.41 -13.83
C VAL A 415 0.60 16.42 -12.59
N LYS A 416 1.85 15.97 -12.72
CA LYS A 416 2.80 15.93 -11.61
C LYS A 416 3.14 17.31 -11.10
N ASN A 417 3.60 18.15 -12.02
CA ASN A 417 4.09 19.48 -11.71
C ASN A 417 3.69 20.47 -12.79
N TRP A 418 3.64 21.73 -12.41
CA TRP A 418 3.49 22.84 -13.33
C TRP A 418 4.80 23.60 -13.46
N GLY A 419 5.24 23.98 -14.66
CA GLY A 419 6.51 24.71 -14.79
C GLY A 419 6.96 25.11 -16.19
N PHE A 420 6.18 24.87 -17.25
CA PHE A 420 6.48 25.39 -18.60
C PHE A 420 5.77 26.74 -18.86
N SER A 421 5.92 27.70 -17.96
CA SER A 421 4.92 28.76 -17.77
C SER A 421 5.38 30.17 -18.16
N ASN A 422 6.06 30.29 -19.29
CA ASN A 422 6.54 31.58 -19.80
C ASN A 422 5.57 32.17 -20.84
N SER A 423 4.33 32.40 -20.43
CA SER A 423 3.32 33.02 -21.30
C SER A 423 3.21 34.54 -21.09
N ASN A 424 2.72 35.24 -22.09
CA ASN A 424 2.27 36.63 -21.99
C ASN A 424 0.77 36.75 -21.66
N VAL A 425 -0.07 35.75 -21.95
CA VAL A 425 -1.56 35.79 -21.74
C VAL A 425 -2.14 34.40 -21.41
N GLY A 426 -1.32 33.48 -20.89
CA GLY A 426 -1.64 32.06 -20.86
C GLY A 426 -2.78 31.76 -19.89
N GLN A 427 -4.00 31.62 -20.38
CA GLN A 427 -5.15 31.38 -19.52
C GLN A 427 -5.65 29.94 -19.64
N LEU A 428 -5.89 29.33 -18.48
CA LEU A 428 -6.49 28.02 -18.31
C LEU A 428 -7.83 28.17 -17.56
N THR A 429 -8.91 27.59 -18.07
CA THR A 429 -10.21 27.54 -17.37
C THR A 429 -10.84 26.16 -17.46
N ALA A 430 -11.51 25.72 -16.41
CA ALA A 430 -12.30 24.49 -16.41
C ALA A 430 -13.73 24.82 -15.97
N ASN A 431 -14.70 24.17 -16.61
CA ASN A 431 -16.11 24.28 -16.25
C ASN A 431 -16.69 22.88 -16.11
N GLY A 432 -17.36 22.62 -14.99
CA GLY A 432 -18.05 21.37 -14.74
C GLY A 432 -17.56 20.66 -13.49
N THR A 433 -18.01 19.42 -13.37
CA THR A 433 -17.84 18.53 -12.23
C THR A 433 -16.91 17.39 -12.58
N PHE A 434 -16.46 16.63 -11.58
CA PHE A 434 -15.72 15.40 -11.86
C PHE A 434 -16.47 14.45 -12.81
N ASN A 435 -17.81 14.40 -12.76
CA ASN A 435 -18.59 13.57 -13.69
C ASN A 435 -18.47 14.04 -15.15
N ASP A 436 -18.37 15.35 -15.38
CA ASP A 436 -18.27 15.94 -16.72
C ASP A 436 -16.95 15.60 -17.42
N TYR A 437 -15.91 15.24 -16.65
CA TYR A 437 -14.58 14.91 -17.16
C TYR A 437 -14.17 13.44 -16.98
N LEU A 438 -14.76 12.73 -16.00
CA LEU A 438 -14.40 11.34 -15.65
C LEU A 438 -15.54 10.35 -15.84
N GLY A 439 -16.79 10.83 -15.92
CA GLY A 439 -17.97 9.98 -15.82
C GLY A 439 -17.93 9.12 -14.55
N SER A 440 -18.39 7.87 -14.65
CA SER A 440 -18.28 6.85 -13.59
C SER A 440 -16.91 6.14 -13.55
N ARG A 441 -15.94 6.54 -14.39
CA ARG A 441 -14.75 5.72 -14.69
C ARG A 441 -13.57 5.92 -13.74
N MET A 442 -13.58 6.97 -12.93
CA MET A 442 -12.56 7.19 -11.89
C MET A 442 -13.23 7.36 -10.53
N ALA A 443 -13.15 6.33 -9.69
CA ALA A 443 -13.56 6.43 -8.29
C ALA A 443 -12.55 7.32 -7.56
N LEU A 444 -12.93 8.56 -7.29
CA LEU A 444 -12.15 9.51 -6.50
C LEU A 444 -12.37 9.26 -5.01
N GLY A 445 -11.87 8.14 -4.50
CA GLY A 445 -11.87 7.83 -3.07
C GLY A 445 -10.46 7.95 -2.48
N ASN A 446 -10.29 8.68 -1.38
CA ASN A 446 -9.15 8.47 -0.49
C ASN A 446 -9.56 7.41 0.53
N THR A 447 -9.00 6.21 0.38
CA THR A 447 -9.23 5.11 1.31
C THR A 447 -8.12 5.09 2.36
N ARG A 448 -8.41 5.59 3.56
CA ARG A 448 -7.51 5.49 4.70
C ARG A 448 -7.81 4.22 5.49
N ILE A 449 -6.81 3.37 5.66
CA ILE A 449 -6.87 2.23 6.57
C ILE A 449 -6.24 2.63 7.90
N THR A 450 -6.96 2.39 9.00
CA THR A 450 -6.43 2.58 10.35
C THR A 450 -6.51 1.26 11.11
N ILE A 451 -5.40 0.90 11.77
CA ILE A 451 -5.28 -0.34 12.55
C ILE A 451 -5.06 0.05 14.00
N ARG A 452 -5.97 -0.38 14.88
CA ARG A 452 -5.81 -0.21 16.33
C ARG A 452 -5.03 -1.38 16.93
N PRO A 453 -4.46 -1.22 18.15
CA PRO A 453 -3.80 -2.30 18.86
C PRO A 453 -4.63 -3.57 18.96
N ALA A 454 -3.95 -4.72 18.99
CA ALA A 454 -4.58 -6.03 19.17
C ALA A 454 -5.41 -6.07 20.46
N HIS A 455 -6.61 -6.64 20.37
CA HIS A 455 -7.51 -6.90 21.50
C HIS A 455 -8.13 -8.29 21.37
N GLY A 456 -8.85 -8.75 22.40
CA GLY A 456 -9.55 -10.02 22.35
C GLY A 456 -8.62 -11.25 22.30
N TRP A 457 -7.52 -11.21 23.04
CA TRP A 457 -6.54 -12.30 23.11
C TRP A 457 -7.19 -13.59 23.63
N LYS A 458 -7.27 -14.61 22.76
CA LYS A 458 -7.82 -15.92 23.10
C LYS A 458 -6.79 -17.02 22.84
N ARG A 459 -6.57 -17.85 23.86
CA ARG A 459 -5.79 -19.08 23.70
C ARG A 459 -6.67 -20.13 23.05
N GLU A 460 -6.16 -20.79 22.02
CA GLU A 460 -6.85 -21.90 21.38
C GLU A 460 -6.20 -23.22 21.78
N ALA A 461 -7.02 -24.23 22.04
CA ALA A 461 -6.52 -25.57 22.23
C ALA A 461 -5.86 -26.03 20.92
N VAL A 462 -4.59 -26.39 21.01
CA VAL A 462 -3.90 -27.03 19.90
C VAL A 462 -4.29 -28.50 19.98
N SER A 463 -5.23 -28.92 19.13
CA SER A 463 -5.46 -30.34 18.88
C SER A 463 -4.19 -30.92 18.30
N GLN A 464 -3.39 -31.60 19.12
CA GLN A 464 -2.52 -32.64 18.59
C GLN A 464 -3.45 -33.77 18.17
N ASN A 465 -3.66 -33.96 16.86
CA ASN A 465 -3.52 -35.28 16.20
C ASN A 465 -4.21 -35.40 14.83
N PRO A 466 -3.78 -36.39 14.01
CA PRO A 466 -2.71 -37.38 14.26
C PRO A 466 -1.34 -37.01 13.70
#